data_AF-A0A098BXF0-F1
#
_entry.id   AF-A0A098BXF0-F1
#
_cell.length_a   1.000
_cell.length_b   1.000
_cell.length_c   1.000
_cell.angle_alpha   90.00
_cell.angle_beta   90.00
_cell.angle_gamma   90.00
#
_symmetry.space_group_name_H-M   'P 1'
#
loop_
_entity.id
_entity.type
_entity.pdbx_description
1 polymer ?
#
loop_
_entity_poly.entity_id
_entity_poly.type
_entity_poly.pdbx_seq_one_letter_code
_entity_poly.pdbx_strand_id
1 'polypeptide(L)' 'MVRDVAIIIASQKVEHYEIATYGSLAALAKTLGLYEAANVLEETLLEEKSTDLSLTDLAVMAVNKEAKAE' A
#
# COMPACT_ATOMS: atom_id res chain seq x y z
N MET A 1 10.37 -17.95 -6.65
CA MET A 1 9.60 -17.03 -7.51
C MET A 1 8.10 -17.12 -7.28
N VAL A 2 7.40 -18.26 -7.43
CA VAL A 2 5.96 -18.37 -7.04
C VAL A 2 5.71 -17.94 -5.58
N ARG A 3 6.61 -18.34 -4.67
CA ARG A 3 6.58 -17.89 -3.26
C ARG A 3 6.67 -16.37 -3.13
N ASP A 4 7.54 -15.72 -3.92
CA ASP A 4 7.79 -14.28 -3.82
C ASP A 4 6.60 -13.49 -4.36
N VAL A 5 6.00 -13.95 -5.46
CA VAL A 5 4.74 -13.40 -5.99
C VAL A 5 3.61 -13.54 -4.97
N ALA A 6 3.49 -14.69 -4.32
CA ALA A 6 2.47 -14.89 -3.28
C ALA A 6 2.68 -13.99 -2.07
N ILE A 7 3.93 -13.74 -1.66
CA ILE A 7 4.27 -12.79 -0.59
C ILE A 7 3.90 -11.37 -1.01
N ILE A 8 4.25 -10.95 -2.22
CA ILE A 8 3.92 -9.60 -2.72
C ILE A 8 2.40 -9.40 -2.73
N ILE A 9 1.63 -10.35 -3.26
CA ILE A 9 0.15 -10.29 -3.26
C ILE A 9 -0.40 -10.20 -1.83
N ALA A 10 0.18 -10.95 -0.89
CA ALA A 10 -0.24 -10.89 0.51
C ALA A 10 0.07 -9.51 1.13
N SER A 11 1.25 -8.94 0.84
CA SER A 11 1.64 -7.61 1.28
C SER A 11 0.72 -6.52 0.71
N GLN A 12 0.38 -6.56 -0.59
CA GLN A 12 -0.56 -5.60 -1.17
C GLN A 12 -1.95 -5.62 -0.52
N LYS A 13 -2.41 -6.78 -0.04
CA LYS A 13 -3.65 -6.86 0.74
C LYS A 13 -3.55 -6.16 2.09
N VAL A 14 -2.38 -6.19 2.71
CA VAL A 14 -2.10 -5.45 3.95
C VAL A 14 -2.11 -3.94 3.64
N GLU A 15 -1.40 -3.50 2.61
CA GLU A 15 -1.40 -2.10 2.18
C GLU A 15 -2.81 -1.57 1.90
N HIS A 16 -3.64 -2.35 1.20
CA HIS A 16 -5.04 -1.96 0.93
C HIS A 16 -5.87 -1.79 2.20
N TYR A 17 -5.64 -2.62 3.22
CA TYR A 17 -6.28 -2.48 4.53
C TYR A 17 -5.82 -1.19 5.22
N GLU A 18 -4.54 -0.88 5.16
CA GLU A 18 -3.95 0.33 5.76
C GLU A 18 -4.42 1.59 5.04
N ILE A 19 -4.43 1.62 3.71
CA ILE A 19 -4.95 2.72 2.89
C ILE A 19 -6.40 3.04 3.25
N ALA A 20 -7.25 2.01 3.36
CA ALA A 20 -8.65 2.19 3.76
C ALA A 20 -8.77 2.72 5.20
N THR A 21 -7.92 2.23 6.10
CA THR A 21 -7.90 2.60 7.52
C THR A 21 -7.44 4.04 7.71
N TYR A 22 -6.26 4.41 7.21
CA TYR A 22 -5.71 5.76 7.33
C TYR A 22 -6.56 6.80 6.59
N GLY A 23 -7.13 6.45 5.43
CA GLY A 23 -8.08 7.32 4.74
C GLY A 23 -9.32 7.62 5.58
N SER A 24 -9.88 6.61 6.26
CA SER A 24 -11.03 6.79 7.15
C SER A 24 -10.69 7.58 8.41
N LEU A 25 -9.53 7.31 9.02
CA LEU A 25 -9.06 8.00 10.22
C LEU A 25 -8.73 9.48 9.94
N ALA A 26 -8.06 9.78 8.83
CA ALA A 26 -7.76 11.16 8.44
C ALA A 26 -9.05 11.97 8.22
N ALA A 27 -10.04 11.39 7.55
CA ALA A 27 -11.35 12.02 7.37
C ALA A 27 -12.06 12.27 8.71
N LEU A 28 -12.06 11.28 9.60
CA LEU A 28 -12.64 11.42 10.94
C LEU A 28 -11.92 12.50 11.76
N ALA A 29 -10.59 12.53 11.75
CA ALA A 29 -9.81 13.55 12.43
C ALA A 29 -10.15 14.97 11.93
N LYS A 30 -10.32 15.15 10.62
CA LYS A 30 -10.78 16.42 10.03
C LYS A 30 -12.18 16.79 10.51
N THR A 31 -13.11 15.83 10.57
CA THR A 31 -14.47 16.07 11.10
C THR A 31 -14.46 16.49 12.56
N LEU A 32 -13.54 15.97 13.36
CA LEU A 32 -13.38 16.31 14.78
C LEU A 32 -12.55 17.59 15.02
N GLY A 33 -12.04 18.25 13.98
CA GLY A 33 -11.17 19.42 14.10
C GLY A 33 -9.75 19.12 14.57
N LEU A 34 -9.33 17.85 14.56
CA LEU A 34 -8.01 17.39 14.97
C LEU A 34 -7.01 17.45 13.80
N TYR A 35 -6.74 18.65 13.28
CA TYR A 35 -6.00 18.81 12.03
C TYR A 35 -4.54 18.34 12.09
N GLU A 36 -3.85 18.49 13.23
CA GLU A 36 -2.48 17.97 13.38
C GLU A 36 -2.45 16.44 13.24
N ALA A 37 -3.40 15.74 13.88
CA ALA A 37 -3.53 14.29 13.73
C ALA A 37 -3.92 13.90 12.31
N ALA A 38 -4.83 14.66 11.67
CA ALA A 38 -5.19 14.42 10.28
C ALA A 38 -3.98 14.51 9.34
N ASN A 39 -3.10 15.49 9.52
CA ASN A 39 -1.91 15.64 8.69
C ASN A 39 -0.98 14.43 8.82
N VAL A 40 -0.70 13.97 10.04
CA VAL A 40 0.13 12.77 10.25
C VAL A 40 -0.50 11.53 9.61
N LEU A 41 -1.82 11.36 9.75
CA LEU A 41 -2.53 10.24 9.12
C LEU A 41 -2.53 10.30 7.59
N GLU A 42 -2.54 11.51 7.01
CA GLU A 42 -2.43 11.72 5.57
C GLU A 42 -1.00 11.48 5.05
N GLU A 43 0.01 11.82 5.83
CA GLU A 43 1.41 11.48 5.53
C GLU A 43 1.57 9.95 5.47
N THR A 44 1.11 9.22 6.50
CA THR A 44 1.14 7.75 6.48
C THR A 44 0.34 7.17 5.32
N LEU A 45 -0.86 7.70 5.03
CA LEU A 45 -1.65 7.27 3.87
C LEU A 45 -0.91 7.42 2.54
N LEU A 46 -0.09 8.47 2.38
CA LEU A 46 0.72 8.67 1.17
C LEU A 46 1.86 7.65 1.09
N GLU A 47 2.50 7.34 2.22
CA GLU A 47 3.54 6.32 2.32
C GLU A 47 2.97 4.94 1.91
N GLU A 48 1.84 4.51 2.46
CA GLU A 48 1.25 3.18 2.12
C GLU A 48 0.83 3.10 0.65
N LYS A 49 0.30 4.18 0.08
CA LYS A 49 0.01 4.24 -1.37
C LYS A 49 1.28 4.08 -2.20
N SER A 50 2.39 4.70 -1.78
CA SER A 50 3.68 4.56 -2.46
C SER A 50 4.24 3.14 -2.31
N THR A 51 4.06 2.52 -1.15
CA THR A 51 4.45 1.13 -0.89
C THR A 51 3.67 0.17 -1.78
N ASP A 52 2.35 0.30 -1.89
CA ASP A 52 1.53 -0.55 -2.77
C ASP A 52 1.92 -0.43 -4.25
N LEU A 53 2.23 0.79 -4.72
CA LEU A 53 2.75 0.99 -6.08
C LEU A 53 4.10 0.29 -6.27
N SER A 54 4.99 0.39 -5.29
CA SER A 54 6.29 -0.30 -5.34
C SER A 54 6.14 -1.82 -5.35
N LEU A 55 5.19 -2.37 -4.59
CA LEU A 55 4.86 -3.79 -4.61
C LEU A 55 4.28 -4.23 -5.96
N THR A 56 3.45 -3.38 -6.58
CA THR A 56 2.94 -3.62 -7.95
C THR A 56 4.09 -3.72 -8.96
N ASP A 57 5.04 -2.79 -8.91
CA ASP A 57 6.20 -2.80 -9.79
C ASP A 57 7.05 -4.06 -9.58
N LEU A 58 7.26 -4.46 -8.31
CA LEU A 58 7.98 -5.69 -7.97
C LEU A 58 7.27 -6.94 -8.49
N ALA A 59 5.93 -7.00 -8.40
CA ALA A 59 5.15 -8.11 -8.95
C ALA A 59 5.30 -8.21 -10.47
N VAL A 60 5.20 -7.10 -11.20
CA VAL A 60 5.38 -7.05 -12.65
C VAL A 60 6.78 -7.48 -13.06
N MET A 61 7.81 -7.02 -12.35
CA MET A 61 9.19 -7.44 -12.59
C MET A 61 9.41 -8.94 -12.35
N ALA A 62 8.80 -9.49 -11.29
CA ALA A 62 8.90 -10.92 -10.99
C ALA A 62 8.25 -11.77 -12.10
N VAL A 63 7.07 -11.39 -12.58
CA VAL A 63 6.37 -12.07 -13.68
C VAL A 63 7.17 -11.97 -14.98
N ASN A 64 7.69 -10.79 -15.32
CA ASN A 64 8.48 -10.60 -16.54
C ASN A 64 9.78 -11.41 -16.55
N LYS A 65 10.36 -11.70 -15.38
CA LYS A 65 11.53 -12.58 -15.26
C LYS A 65 11.17 -14.05 -15.51
N GLU A 66 9.99 -14.48 -15.10
CA GLU A 66 9.47 -15.83 -15.32
C GLU A 66 9.17 -16.05 -16.82
N ALA A 67 8.50 -15.10 -17.47
CA ALA A 67 8.15 -15.16 -18.90
C ALA A 67 9.37 -15.14 -19.85
N LYS A 68 10.54 -14.69 -19.39
CA LYS A 68 11.80 -14.73 -20.16
C LYS A 68 12.60 -16.02 -19.95
N ALA A 69 12.23 -16.83 -18.96
CA ALA A 69 12.92 -18.07 -18.61
C ALA A 69 12.24 -19.32 -19.21
N GLU A 70 11.03 -19.19 -19.75
CA GLU A 70 10.38 -20.13 -20.68
C GLU A 70 10.81 -19.86 -22.13
#